data_AF-E8ZIW7-F1
#
_entry.id   AF-E8ZIW7-F1
#
_cell.length_a   1.000
_cell.length_b   1.000
_cell.length_c   1.000
_cell.angle_alpha   90.00
_cell.angle_beta   90.00
_cell.angle_gamma   90.00
#
_symmetry.space_group_name_H-M   'P 1'
#
loop_
_entity.id
_entity.type
_entity.pdbx_description
1 polymer ?
#
loop_
_entity_poly.entity_id
_entity_poly.type
_entity_poly.pdbx_seq_one_letter_code
_entity_poly.pdbx_strand_id
1 'polypeptide(L)'
;MAIESTKLLLLGTAAASAGGVGVAANHAFSHSSKEEKVKNLKTDSIPESPKPKKCLIFVAGEVTGTGTDIKLGKILSQTEGAEDFLKNKTVSESFAKDVKEACEGKRVGIREKEEEFNVYVYQKTDSTQAWNYTIHMQKEDWISKKEIIDNSQDVLKSTLTNQ
;
A
#
# COMPACT_ATOMS: atom_id res chain seq x y z
N MET A 1 -17.57 -25.08 -49.89
CA MET A 1 -16.12 -25.28 -49.93
C MET A 1 -15.62 -25.38 -48.50
N ALA A 2 -15.11 -26.56 -48.13
CA ALA A 2 -14.41 -26.83 -46.88
C ALA A 2 -12.90 -26.59 -47.08
N ILE A 3 -12.16 -26.44 -45.97
CA ILE A 3 -10.74 -26.80 -45.68
C ILE A 3 -10.47 -26.16 -44.29
N GLU A 4 -10.63 -26.89 -43.20
CA GLU A 4 -9.68 -27.79 -42.53
C GLU A 4 -8.80 -27.11 -41.47
N SER A 5 -8.78 -27.79 -40.33
CA SER A 5 -8.10 -27.51 -39.08
C SER A 5 -6.59 -27.77 -39.18
N THR A 6 -5.76 -27.07 -38.41
CA THR A 6 -4.46 -27.62 -37.99
C THR A 6 -4.15 -27.25 -36.54
N LYS A 7 -4.12 -28.29 -35.69
CA LYS A 7 -3.55 -28.31 -34.34
C LYS A 7 -2.02 -28.29 -34.44
N LEU A 8 -1.35 -27.55 -33.55
CA LEU A 8 0.02 -27.87 -33.14
C LEU A 8 0.10 -27.86 -31.61
N LEU A 9 0.27 -29.05 -31.05
CA LEU A 9 0.74 -29.30 -29.68
C LEU A 9 2.27 -29.26 -29.72
N LEU A 10 2.90 -28.55 -28.77
CA LEU A 10 4.30 -28.81 -28.41
C LEU A 10 4.37 -29.23 -26.93
N LEU A 11 4.80 -30.47 -26.76
CA LEU A 11 5.20 -31.14 -25.52
C LEU A 11 6.72 -31.11 -25.41
N GLY A 12 7.24 -31.05 -24.18
CA GLY A 12 8.60 -31.45 -23.82
C GLY A 12 9.46 -30.30 -23.29
N THR A 13 10.32 -30.48 -22.29
CA THR A 13 10.79 -31.69 -21.59
C THR A 13 11.37 -31.27 -20.22
N ALA A 14 11.22 -32.13 -19.21
CA ALA A 14 11.86 -31.99 -17.91
C ALA A 14 13.34 -32.42 -17.98
N ALA A 15 14.21 -31.75 -17.23
CA ALA A 15 15.55 -32.24 -16.88
C ALA A 15 15.62 -32.43 -15.36
N ALA A 16 15.69 -33.68 -14.92
CA ALA A 16 16.07 -34.06 -13.56
C ALA A 16 17.59 -34.27 -13.53
N SER A 17 18.30 -33.61 -12.62
CA SER A 17 19.69 -33.95 -12.30
C SER A 17 19.72 -34.72 -10.99
N ALA A 18 20.16 -35.98 -11.09
CA ALA A 18 20.36 -36.89 -9.98
C ALA A 18 21.85 -36.93 -9.59
N GLY A 19 22.12 -36.91 -8.29
CA GLY A 19 23.19 -37.68 -7.66
C GLY A 19 24.64 -37.18 -7.78
N GLY A 20 25.26 -36.94 -6.63
CA GLY A 20 26.71 -36.86 -6.51
C GLY A 20 27.15 -36.79 -5.05
N VAL A 21 27.32 -37.95 -4.42
CA VAL A 21 28.06 -38.10 -3.16
C VAL A 21 29.54 -38.22 -3.51
N GLY A 22 30.38 -37.38 -2.90
CA GLY A 22 31.84 -37.45 -3.00
C GLY A 22 32.48 -36.91 -1.72
N VAL A 23 33.19 -37.77 -1.01
CA VAL A 23 33.86 -37.57 0.28
C VAL A 23 35.36 -37.45 0.05
N ALA A 24 36.04 -36.51 0.74
CA ALA A 24 37.45 -36.50 1.19
C ALA A 24 37.97 -35.04 1.24
N ALA A 25 38.82 -34.58 2.14
CA ALA A 25 39.35 -35.02 3.43
C ALA A 25 40.14 -33.82 4.01
N ASN A 26 40.21 -33.75 5.34
CA ASN A 26 41.25 -33.11 6.15
C ASN A 26 41.56 -31.61 5.94
N HIS A 27 41.16 -30.80 6.91
CA HIS A 27 42.13 -29.99 7.66
C HIS A 27 41.73 -29.97 9.14
N ALA A 28 42.54 -30.65 9.94
CA ALA A 28 42.49 -30.61 11.39
C ALA A 28 43.24 -29.37 11.89
N PHE A 29 42.58 -28.53 12.66
CA PHE A 29 43.24 -27.70 13.68
C PHE A 29 42.43 -27.78 14.96
N SER A 30 42.89 -28.65 15.85
CA SER A 30 42.57 -28.62 17.27
C SER A 30 43.40 -27.52 17.91
N HIS A 31 42.74 -26.50 18.46
CA HIS A 31 43.28 -25.72 19.58
C HIS A 31 42.20 -25.62 20.64
N SER A 32 42.41 -26.37 21.71
CA SER A 32 41.68 -26.32 22.96
C SER A 32 42.23 -25.19 23.82
N SER A 33 41.37 -24.36 24.42
CA SER A 33 41.55 -23.78 25.77
C SER A 33 40.29 -23.02 26.22
N LYS A 34 39.60 -23.63 27.19
CA LYS A 34 39.05 -23.08 28.44
C LYS A 34 38.41 -21.67 28.48
N GLU A 35 37.12 -21.69 28.79
CA GLU A 35 36.42 -21.01 29.91
C GLU A 35 36.34 -19.47 30.05
N GLU A 36 35.13 -19.09 30.45
CA GLU A 36 34.72 -17.91 31.25
C GLU A 36 34.58 -16.54 30.57
N LYS A 37 33.32 -16.16 30.31
CA LYS A 37 32.58 -15.14 31.07
C LYS A 37 31.42 -14.64 30.21
N VAL A 38 30.23 -15.13 30.51
CA VAL A 38 28.96 -14.71 29.91
C VAL A 38 28.84 -13.19 30.07
N LYS A 39 28.98 -12.50 28.93
CA LYS A 39 28.71 -11.08 28.78
C LYS A 39 27.27 -10.80 29.23
N ASN A 40 27.14 -9.80 30.09
CA ASN A 40 25.98 -8.94 30.30
C ASN A 40 24.73 -9.35 29.52
N LEU A 41 23.70 -9.81 30.25
CA LEU A 41 22.32 -9.69 29.83
C LEU A 41 22.03 -8.20 29.59
N LYS A 42 22.32 -7.72 28.37
CA LYS A 42 21.54 -6.63 27.81
C LYS A 42 20.17 -7.22 27.59
N THR A 43 19.19 -6.71 28.32
CA THR A 43 17.78 -6.77 27.98
C THR A 43 17.66 -6.52 26.48
N ASP A 44 17.46 -7.59 25.71
CA ASP A 44 16.95 -7.51 24.36
C ASP A 44 15.55 -6.92 24.49
N SER A 45 15.45 -5.61 24.32
CA SER A 45 14.21 -4.97 23.94
C SER A 45 13.77 -5.67 22.65
N ILE A 46 12.80 -6.57 22.78
CA ILE A 46 12.04 -7.10 21.66
C ILE A 46 11.68 -5.90 20.78
N PRO A 47 12.07 -5.84 19.50
CA PRO A 47 11.61 -4.77 18.63
C PRO A 47 10.09 -4.83 18.63
N GLU A 48 9.47 -3.78 19.19
CA GLU A 48 8.02 -3.63 19.17
C GLU A 48 7.59 -3.72 17.71
N SER A 49 6.86 -4.80 17.37
CA SER A 49 6.33 -4.96 16.02
C SER A 49 5.56 -3.69 15.68
N PRO A 50 5.84 -3.04 14.54
CA PRO A 50 5.14 -1.81 14.19
C PRO A 50 3.64 -2.10 14.17
N LYS A 51 2.87 -1.32 14.94
CA LYS A 51 1.41 -1.41 14.95
C LYS A 51 0.93 -1.21 13.51
N PRO A 52 -0.05 -2.01 13.04
CA PRO A 52 -0.58 -1.83 11.69
C PRO A 52 -1.17 -0.41 11.59
N LYS A 53 -0.64 0.38 10.65
CA LYS A 53 -1.12 1.74 10.40
C LYS A 53 -2.54 1.69 9.83
N LYS A 54 -3.41 2.58 10.29
CA LYS A 54 -4.77 2.71 9.75
C LYS A 54 -4.71 3.34 8.36
N CYS A 55 -5.61 2.99 7.45
CA CYS A 55 -5.76 3.70 6.19
C CYS A 55 -7.09 4.44 6.16
N LEU A 56 -7.05 5.76 6.08
CA LEU A 56 -8.22 6.61 5.94
C LEU A 56 -8.33 7.12 4.50
N ILE A 57 -9.39 6.70 3.81
CA ILE A 57 -9.70 7.13 2.45
C ILE A 57 -10.71 8.27 2.51
N PHE A 58 -10.32 9.43 1.99
CA PHE A 58 -11.14 10.62 1.89
C PHE A 58 -11.60 10.84 0.46
N VAL A 59 -12.91 10.93 0.28
CA VAL A 59 -13.51 11.31 -1.01
C VAL A 59 -13.57 12.83 -1.06
N ALA A 60 -12.79 13.41 -1.96
CA ALA A 60 -12.73 14.83 -2.20
C ALA A 60 -13.87 15.29 -3.11
N GLY A 61 -14.44 16.45 -2.77
CA GLY A 61 -15.44 17.17 -3.55
C GLY A 61 -14.90 18.50 -4.03
N GLU A 62 -15.56 19.04 -5.06
CA GLU A 62 -15.22 20.35 -5.64
C GLU A 62 -13.75 20.43 -6.09
N VAL A 63 -13.26 19.31 -6.65
CA VAL A 63 -11.88 19.21 -7.14
C VAL A 63 -11.74 20.04 -8.42
N THR A 64 -10.78 20.96 -8.43
CA THR A 64 -10.48 21.83 -9.57
C THR A 64 -9.00 21.82 -9.88
N GLY A 65 -8.62 22.29 -11.07
CA GLY A 65 -7.23 22.28 -11.54
C GLY A 65 -6.74 20.88 -11.91
N THR A 66 -5.46 20.78 -12.30
CA THR A 66 -4.79 19.53 -12.66
C THR A 66 -3.33 19.56 -12.24
N GLY A 67 -2.68 18.40 -12.17
CA GLY A 67 -1.26 18.32 -11.84
C GLY A 67 -0.95 19.00 -10.50
N THR A 68 0.04 19.89 -10.48
CA THR A 68 0.46 20.62 -9.28
C THR A 68 -0.54 21.68 -8.81
N ASP A 69 -1.44 22.14 -9.67
CA ASP A 69 -2.41 23.20 -9.35
C ASP A 69 -3.76 22.65 -8.88
N ILE A 70 -3.82 21.35 -8.59
CA ILE A 70 -5.03 20.70 -8.10
C ILE A 70 -5.45 21.28 -6.76
N LYS A 71 -6.74 21.57 -6.64
CA LYS A 71 -7.37 22.06 -5.41
C LYS A 71 -8.51 21.15 -5.02
N LEU A 72 -8.65 20.94 -3.72
CA LEU A 72 -9.76 20.24 -3.09
C LEU A 72 -10.58 21.31 -2.35
N GLY A 73 -11.90 21.34 -2.55
CA GLY A 73 -12.78 22.30 -1.87
C GLY A 73 -13.37 21.78 -0.56
N LYS A 74 -13.72 20.48 -0.53
CA LYS A 74 -14.27 19.80 0.66
C LYS A 74 -14.06 18.29 0.65
N ILE A 75 -14.31 17.65 1.78
CA ILE A 75 -14.39 16.20 1.96
C ILE A 75 -15.86 15.79 1.99
N LEU A 76 -16.22 14.86 1.12
CA LEU A 76 -17.59 14.34 0.97
C LEU A 76 -17.83 13.11 1.85
N SER A 77 -16.80 12.29 2.07
CA SER A 77 -16.91 11.11 2.93
C SER A 77 -15.53 10.62 3.37
N GLN A 78 -15.52 9.84 4.45
CA GLN A 78 -14.36 9.13 4.97
C GLN A 78 -14.68 7.64 5.07
N THR A 79 -13.71 6.78 4.77
CA THR A 79 -13.82 5.33 4.96
C THR A 79 -12.49 4.77 5.43
N GLU A 80 -12.53 3.88 6.41
CA GLU A 80 -11.33 3.16 6.86
C GLU A 80 -11.16 1.90 6.00
N GLY A 81 -9.95 1.71 5.45
CA GLY A 81 -9.58 0.51 4.71
C GLY A 81 -9.98 0.50 3.23
N ALA A 82 -9.06 0.02 2.38
CA ALA A 82 -9.28 -0.09 0.93
C ALA A 82 -10.39 -1.09 0.58
N GLU A 83 -10.54 -2.17 1.34
CA GLU A 83 -11.54 -3.21 1.05
C GLU A 83 -12.97 -2.69 1.22
N ASP A 84 -13.24 -2.03 2.35
CA ASP A 84 -14.54 -1.43 2.63
C ASP A 84 -14.85 -0.27 1.69
N PHE A 85 -13.85 0.55 1.37
CA PHE A 85 -14.02 1.61 0.38
C PHE A 85 -14.37 1.07 -1.01
N LEU A 86 -13.70 0.01 -1.49
CA LEU A 86 -13.92 -0.54 -2.82
C LEU A 86 -15.15 -1.45 -2.92
N LYS A 87 -15.71 -1.85 -1.78
CA LYS A 87 -16.87 -2.76 -1.71
C LYS A 87 -18.06 -2.20 -2.50
N ASN A 88 -18.61 -3.04 -3.38
CA ASN A 88 -19.77 -2.72 -4.23
C ASN A 88 -19.60 -1.49 -5.16
N LYS A 89 -18.37 -1.02 -5.39
CA LYS A 89 -18.11 0.05 -6.37
C LYS A 89 -17.70 -0.54 -7.72
N THR A 90 -18.30 -0.04 -8.79
CA THR A 90 -17.79 -0.26 -10.15
C THR A 90 -16.64 0.72 -10.40
N VAL A 91 -15.42 0.22 -10.45
CA VAL A 91 -14.19 1.00 -10.65
C VAL A 91 -13.26 0.31 -11.64
N SER A 92 -12.30 1.05 -12.20
CA SER A 92 -11.24 0.42 -12.98
C SER A 92 -10.30 -0.41 -12.09
N GLU A 93 -9.71 -1.47 -12.66
CA GLU A 93 -8.70 -2.27 -11.96
C GLU A 93 -7.49 -1.44 -11.52
N SER A 94 -7.10 -0.46 -12.35
CA SER A 94 -6.01 0.47 -12.04
C SER A 94 -6.32 1.32 -10.80
N PHE A 95 -7.52 1.89 -10.71
CA PHE A 95 -7.93 2.68 -9.54
C PHE A 95 -7.99 1.81 -8.28
N ALA A 96 -8.58 0.62 -8.37
CA ALA A 96 -8.63 -0.29 -7.24
C ALA A 96 -7.23 -0.68 -6.74
N LYS A 97 -6.30 -0.96 -7.66
CA LYS A 97 -4.89 -1.24 -7.34
C LYS A 97 -4.21 -0.04 -6.70
N ASP A 98 -4.39 1.15 -7.26
CA ASP A 98 -3.80 2.39 -6.75
C ASP A 98 -4.23 2.67 -5.29
N VAL A 99 -5.52 2.50 -4.98
CA VAL A 99 -6.06 2.70 -3.62
C VAL A 99 -5.50 1.67 -2.65
N LYS A 100 -5.44 0.39 -3.03
CA LYS A 100 -4.86 -0.67 -2.19
C LYS A 100 -3.39 -0.40 -1.88
N GLU A 101 -2.59 -0.13 -2.91
CA GLU A 101 -1.17 0.16 -2.71
C GLU A 101 -0.93 1.45 -1.92
N ALA A 102 -1.80 2.45 -2.05
CA ALA A 102 -1.75 3.65 -1.23
C ALA A 102 -1.99 3.34 0.26
N CYS A 103 -2.99 2.52 0.56
CA CYS A 103 -3.27 2.06 1.93
C CYS A 103 -2.19 1.15 2.52
N GLU A 104 -1.38 0.51 1.68
CA GLU A 104 -0.22 -0.28 2.10
C GLU A 104 1.06 0.57 2.24
N GLY A 105 0.99 1.89 2.02
CA GLY A 105 2.16 2.78 2.05
C GLY A 105 3.11 2.59 0.86
N LYS A 106 2.71 1.86 -0.19
CA LYS A 106 3.56 1.54 -1.35
C LYS A 106 3.54 2.61 -2.44
N ARG A 107 2.78 3.70 -2.25
CA ARG A 107 2.66 4.80 -3.22
C ARG A 107 3.48 6.01 -2.80
N VAL A 108 4.20 6.58 -3.76
CA VAL A 108 4.97 7.81 -3.58
C VAL A 108 4.03 8.96 -3.21
N GLY A 109 4.47 9.83 -2.30
CA GLY A 109 3.73 11.03 -1.91
C GLY A 109 2.69 10.81 -0.83
N ILE A 110 2.40 9.56 -0.43
CA ILE A 110 1.64 9.29 0.79
C ILE A 110 2.50 9.77 1.96
N ARG A 111 2.02 10.79 2.68
CA ARG A 111 2.61 11.17 3.95
C ARG A 111 2.25 10.10 4.96
N GLU A 112 3.23 9.28 5.33
CA GLU A 112 3.08 8.41 6.48
C GLU A 112 2.93 9.32 7.72
N LYS A 113 1.74 9.36 8.33
CA LYS A 113 1.65 9.77 9.73
C LYS A 113 2.07 8.57 10.58
N GLU A 114 2.46 8.84 11.83
CA GLU A 114 2.97 7.80 12.74
C GLU A 114 2.00 6.60 12.87
N GLU A 115 0.69 6.85 12.78
CA GLU A 115 -0.34 5.84 13.01
C GLU A 115 -1.33 5.63 11.84
N GLU A 116 -1.28 6.47 10.79
CA GLU A 116 -2.27 6.43 9.70
C GLU A 116 -1.73 6.86 8.33
N PHE A 117 -2.35 6.33 7.28
CA PHE A 117 -2.22 6.75 5.89
C PHE A 117 -3.48 7.49 5.46
N ASN A 118 -3.33 8.75 5.06
CA ASN A 118 -4.42 9.53 4.47
C ASN A 118 -4.35 9.40 2.95
N VAL A 119 -5.41 8.87 2.36
CA VAL A 119 -5.54 8.63 0.92
C VAL A 119 -6.68 9.49 0.37
N TYR A 120 -6.39 10.34 -0.60
CA TYR A 120 -7.37 11.22 -1.22
C TYR A 120 -7.77 10.73 -2.60
N VAL A 121 -9.07 10.58 -2.85
CA VAL A 121 -9.65 10.17 -4.13
C VAL A 121 -10.79 11.08 -4.52
N TYR A 122 -11.16 11.14 -5.78
CA TYR A 122 -12.30 11.94 -6.24
C TYR A 122 -12.96 11.29 -7.45
N GLN A 123 -14.21 11.68 -7.71
CA GLN A 123 -14.85 11.39 -8.99
C GLN A 123 -14.66 12.58 -9.91
N LYS A 124 -14.28 12.32 -11.16
CA LYS A 124 -14.29 13.36 -12.19
C LYS A 124 -15.72 13.83 -12.41
N THR A 125 -15.88 15.13 -12.61
CA THR A 125 -17.18 15.77 -12.87
C THR A 125 -17.62 15.65 -14.33
N ASP A 126 -16.87 14.94 -15.16
CA ASP A 126 -17.22 14.68 -16.57
C ASP A 126 -18.31 13.60 -16.70
N SER A 127 -18.76 13.36 -17.94
CA SER A 127 -19.84 12.41 -18.25
C SER A 127 -19.55 10.97 -17.83
N THR A 128 -18.30 10.62 -17.53
CA THR A 128 -17.91 9.26 -17.16
C THR A 128 -18.01 9.02 -15.65
N GLN A 129 -18.08 10.08 -14.84
CA GLN A 129 -18.04 10.01 -13.36
C GLN A 129 -16.96 9.06 -12.82
N ALA A 130 -15.85 8.97 -13.54
CA ALA A 130 -14.80 8.00 -13.26
C ALA A 130 -14.06 8.36 -11.97
N TRP A 131 -13.83 7.34 -11.14
CA TRP A 131 -12.98 7.46 -9.97
C TRP A 131 -11.53 7.73 -10.35
N ASN A 132 -10.90 8.63 -9.61
CA ASN A 132 -9.54 9.04 -9.87
C ASN A 132 -8.72 9.08 -8.57
N TYR A 133 -7.53 8.51 -8.67
CA TYR A 133 -6.45 8.64 -7.71
C TYR A 133 -5.31 9.36 -8.43
N THR A 134 -4.70 10.35 -7.76
CA THR A 134 -3.53 11.04 -8.30
C THR A 134 -2.54 11.34 -7.20
N ILE A 135 -1.25 11.18 -7.53
CA ILE A 135 -0.15 11.50 -6.62
C ILE A 135 -0.18 12.96 -6.18
N HIS A 136 -0.65 13.87 -7.04
CA HIS A 136 -0.65 15.30 -6.74
C HIS A 136 -1.55 15.65 -5.55
N MET A 137 -2.68 14.95 -5.39
CA MET A 137 -3.54 15.14 -4.23
C MET A 137 -2.96 14.57 -2.94
N GLN A 138 -2.03 13.61 -3.02
CA GLN A 138 -1.45 12.99 -1.83
C GLN A 138 -0.36 13.86 -1.18
N LYS A 139 0.22 14.81 -1.93
CA LYS A 139 1.35 15.63 -1.47
C LYS A 139 1.00 16.55 -0.29
N GLU A 140 -0.29 16.83 -0.12
CA GLU A 140 -0.80 17.74 0.89
C GLU A 140 -1.76 17.02 1.84
N ASP A 141 -1.70 17.39 3.12
CA ASP A 141 -2.66 16.91 4.11
C ASP A 141 -3.87 17.85 4.15
N TRP A 142 -4.82 17.65 3.25
CA TRP A 142 -5.98 18.54 3.07
C TRP A 142 -6.81 18.70 4.33
N ILE A 143 -6.93 17.65 5.15
CA ILE A 143 -7.68 17.71 6.42
C ILE A 143 -6.99 18.53 7.51
N SER A 144 -5.77 19.04 7.27
CA SER A 144 -5.10 20.00 8.17
C SER A 144 -5.41 21.47 7.82
N LYS A 145 -6.02 21.72 6.66
CA LYS A 145 -6.34 23.07 6.20
C LYS A 145 -7.66 23.54 6.78
N LYS A 146 -7.64 24.70 7.45
CA LYS A 146 -8.83 25.29 8.09
C LYS A 146 -10.02 25.42 7.14
N GLU A 147 -9.80 25.90 5.92
CA GLU A 147 -10.85 26.05 4.90
C GLU A 147 -11.54 24.70 4.59
N ILE A 148 -10.77 23.63 4.46
CA ILE A 148 -11.30 22.30 4.18
C ILE A 148 -12.08 21.77 5.38
N ILE A 149 -11.55 21.94 6.59
CA ILE A 149 -12.22 21.54 7.83
C ILE A 149 -13.57 22.26 7.95
N ASP A 150 -13.59 23.57 7.73
CA ASP A 150 -14.79 24.40 7.82
C ASP A 150 -15.84 24.00 6.76
N ASN A 151 -15.40 23.64 5.54
CA ASN A 151 -16.28 23.19 4.46
C ASN A 151 -16.71 21.71 4.55
N SER A 152 -16.13 20.94 5.49
CA SER A 152 -16.33 19.48 5.61
C SER A 152 -16.80 19.06 7.00
N GLN A 153 -17.39 19.98 7.76
CA GLN A 153 -17.73 19.77 9.17
C GLN A 153 -18.62 18.54 9.40
N ASP A 154 -19.55 18.25 8.48
CA ASP A 154 -20.46 17.11 8.58
C ASP A 154 -19.73 15.75 8.57
N VAL A 155 -18.53 15.71 7.99
CA VAL A 155 -17.72 14.49 7.87
C VAL A 155 -16.59 14.46 8.91
N LEU A 156 -15.95 15.61 9.17
CA LEU A 156 -14.72 15.67 9.97
C LEU A 156 -14.93 15.99 11.45
N LYS A 157 -16.08 16.55 11.86
CA LYS A 157 -16.32 16.86 13.28
C LYS A 157 -16.35 15.62 14.16
N SER A 158 -16.86 14.50 13.67
CA SER A 158 -16.87 13.21 14.41
C SER A 158 -15.45 12.70 14.69
N THR A 159 -14.49 13.02 13.83
CA THR A 159 -13.09 12.58 13.91
C THR A 159 -12.22 13.48 14.79
N LEU A 160 -12.54 14.79 14.87
CA LEU A 160 -11.72 15.78 15.61
C LEU A 160 -12.06 15.92 17.10
N THR A 161 -13.22 15.44 17.57
CA THR A 161 -13.59 15.49 19.01
C THR A 161 -12.95 14.42 19.89
N ASN A 162 -12.16 13.50 19.32
CA ASN A 162 -11.53 12.39 20.05
C ASN A 162 -9.99 12.47 20.12
N GLN A 163 -9.39 13.64 19.86
CA GLN A 163 -7.96 13.91 20.10
C GLN A 163 -7.77 14.89 21.26
#